data_AF-A0A3M1Y608-F1
#
_entry.id   AF-A0A3M1Y608-F1
#
_cell.length_a   1.000
_cell.length_b   1.000
_cell.length_c   1.000
_cell.angle_alpha   90.00
_cell.angle_beta   90.00
_cell.angle_gamma   90.00
#
_symmetry.space_group_name_H-M   'P 1'
#
loop_
_entity.id
_entity.type
_entity.pdbx_description
1 polymer ?
#
loop_
_entity_poly.entity_id
_entity_poly.type
_entity_poly.pdbx_seq_one_letter_code
_entity_poly.pdbx_strand_id
1 'polypeptide(L)'
;IVRQIEREANGDFAGFARGFFAQTAFTDSNRYAALLADFSPERVQADPAYSLMYGFYNYYFKHQPVYDSLDTKLQALQRTYMQAQREVFPERQFYPDANSTLRLTYGKAEGMKARDAVRYRYYTTLDGVVDKYIPGDYEFDLPQRLIDLHEARDYGRYAHHTGELRVAFIASNHTSGGNSGSPVLNGKGELVGLNFDRNWEGTMSDVNYDRRLCRNISVDIRYILFIIDKYAGAGHLIEEMKLVSTR
;
A
#
# COMPACT_ATOMS: atom_id res chain seq x y z
N ILE A 1 21.22 24.03 -16.78
CA ILE A 1 20.57 24.33 -15.49
C ILE A 1 21.36 23.86 -14.27
N VAL A 2 21.73 22.57 -14.13
CA VAL A 2 22.47 22.08 -12.93
C VAL A 2 23.80 22.82 -12.70
N ARG A 3 24.65 22.96 -13.73
CA ARG A 3 25.90 23.75 -13.64
C ARG A 3 25.66 25.25 -13.39
N GLN A 4 24.48 25.75 -13.72
CA GLN A 4 24.12 27.15 -13.44
C GLN A 4 23.75 27.29 -11.95
N ILE A 5 22.90 26.41 -11.43
CA ILE A 5 22.57 26.34 -10.00
C ILE A 5 23.84 26.16 -9.17
N GLU A 6 24.75 25.28 -9.56
CA GLU A 6 26.03 25.08 -8.87
C GLU A 6 26.85 26.37 -8.77
N ARG A 7 26.92 27.15 -9.86
CA ARG A 7 27.60 28.45 -9.86
C ARG A 7 26.87 29.51 -9.04
N GLU A 8 25.54 29.58 -9.15
CA GLU A 8 24.72 30.55 -8.42
C GLU A 8 24.68 30.27 -6.92
N ALA A 9 24.66 28.99 -6.54
CA ALA A 9 24.74 28.57 -5.15
C ALA A 9 26.12 28.81 -4.56
N ASN A 10 27.20 28.70 -5.36
CA ASN A 10 28.58 28.91 -4.92
C ASN A 10 28.92 28.14 -3.61
N GLY A 11 28.44 26.90 -3.51
CA GLY A 11 28.58 26.06 -2.31
C GLY A 11 27.49 26.23 -1.24
N ASP A 12 26.69 27.29 -1.26
CA ASP A 12 25.52 27.48 -0.38
C ASP A 12 24.19 27.13 -1.07
N PHE A 13 23.95 25.84 -1.23
CA PHE A 13 22.69 25.35 -1.82
C PHE A 13 21.46 25.65 -0.94
N ALA A 14 21.64 25.76 0.38
CA ALA A 14 20.54 26.08 1.28
C ALA A 14 20.10 27.54 1.13
N GLY A 15 21.06 28.46 1.01
CA GLY A 15 20.80 29.87 0.68
C GLY A 15 20.18 30.03 -0.70
N PHE A 16 20.72 29.35 -1.71
CA PHE A 16 20.13 29.31 -3.05
C PHE A 16 18.68 28.84 -3.00
N ALA A 17 18.39 27.73 -2.31
CA ALA A 17 17.04 27.20 -2.20
C ALA A 17 16.09 28.20 -1.51
N ARG A 18 16.50 28.82 -0.39
CA ARG A 18 15.69 29.86 0.27
C ARG A 18 15.37 31.02 -0.69
N GLY A 19 16.37 31.50 -1.43
CA GLY A 19 16.18 32.55 -2.43
C GLY A 19 15.22 32.12 -3.55
N PHE A 20 15.41 30.92 -4.08
CA PHE A 20 14.55 30.33 -5.11
C PHE A 20 13.08 30.27 -4.66
N PHE A 21 12.81 29.66 -3.50
CA PHE A 21 11.44 29.53 -2.95
C PHE A 21 10.83 30.88 -2.58
N ALA A 22 11.65 31.86 -2.19
CA ALA A 22 11.20 33.23 -1.93
C ALA A 22 10.87 34.01 -3.22
N GLN A 23 11.41 33.63 -4.37
CA GLN A 23 11.24 34.36 -5.64
C GLN A 23 10.13 33.80 -6.53
N THR A 24 10.00 32.48 -6.62
CA THR A 24 9.01 31.86 -7.51
C THR A 24 7.57 32.18 -7.11
N ALA A 25 6.71 32.43 -8.10
CA ALA A 25 5.28 32.62 -7.90
C ALA A 25 4.56 31.32 -7.50
N PHE A 26 5.14 30.13 -7.76
CA PHE A 26 4.46 28.84 -7.56
C PHE A 26 4.46 28.34 -6.11
N THR A 27 5.05 29.07 -5.18
CA THR A 27 5.11 28.68 -3.75
C THR A 27 4.19 29.52 -2.87
N ASP A 28 3.51 30.51 -3.46
CA ASP A 28 2.61 31.41 -2.77
C ASP A 28 1.32 31.60 -3.58
N SER A 29 0.18 31.33 -2.96
CA SER A 29 -1.10 31.35 -3.65
C SER A 29 -1.48 32.73 -4.19
N ASN A 30 -1.06 33.83 -3.56
CA ASN A 30 -1.36 35.18 -4.04
C ASN A 30 -0.51 35.53 -5.26
N ARG A 31 0.79 35.21 -5.25
CA ARG A 31 1.69 35.41 -6.40
C ARG A 31 1.30 34.53 -7.57
N TYR A 32 0.92 33.28 -7.31
CA TYR A 32 0.38 32.39 -8.34
C TYR A 32 -0.92 32.94 -8.93
N ALA A 33 -1.86 33.38 -8.09
CA ALA A 33 -3.11 33.99 -8.56
C ALA A 33 -2.85 35.28 -9.37
N ALA A 34 -1.90 36.12 -8.96
CA ALA A 34 -1.51 37.31 -9.70
C ALA A 34 -0.86 36.98 -11.05
N LEU A 35 -0.04 35.93 -11.12
CA LEU A 35 0.54 35.42 -12.37
C LEU A 35 -0.55 34.90 -13.33
N LEU A 36 -1.61 34.27 -12.81
CA LEU A 36 -2.75 33.80 -13.61
C LEU A 36 -3.66 34.95 -14.06
N ALA A 37 -3.92 35.93 -13.19
CA ALA A 37 -4.80 37.06 -13.47
C ALA A 37 -4.27 37.97 -14.58
N ASP A 38 -2.95 38.05 -14.72
CA ASP A 38 -2.26 38.82 -15.76
C ASP A 38 -1.22 37.94 -16.47
N PHE A 39 -1.73 36.84 -17.02
CA PHE A 39 -0.92 35.80 -17.65
C PHE A 39 -0.22 36.30 -18.93
N SER A 40 1.07 36.01 -19.03
CA SER A 40 1.80 36.00 -20.30
C SER A 40 2.89 34.92 -20.26
N PRO A 41 3.17 34.26 -21.41
CA PRO A 41 4.24 33.27 -21.50
C PRO A 41 5.59 33.79 -20.99
N GLU A 42 5.92 35.05 -21.27
CA GLU A 42 7.19 35.68 -20.91
C GLU A 42 7.34 35.79 -19.38
N ARG A 43 6.26 36.13 -18.68
CA ARG A 43 6.27 36.22 -17.20
C ARG A 43 6.42 34.85 -16.56
N VAL A 44 5.78 33.84 -17.12
CA VAL A 44 5.93 32.46 -16.64
C VAL A 44 7.36 31.97 -16.92
N GLN A 45 7.90 32.24 -18.11
CA GLN A 45 9.26 31.85 -18.50
C GLN A 45 10.35 32.52 -17.65
N ALA A 46 10.11 33.75 -17.22
CA ALA A 46 10.99 34.47 -16.32
C ALA A 46 11.00 33.93 -14.89
N ASP A 47 10.00 33.11 -14.50
CA ASP A 47 9.97 32.51 -13.18
C ASP A 47 11.11 31.49 -13.01
N PRO A 48 11.89 31.56 -11.90
CA PRO A 48 13.02 30.67 -11.70
C PRO A 48 12.62 29.18 -11.64
N ALA A 49 11.42 28.87 -11.16
CA ALA A 49 10.93 27.48 -11.13
C ALA A 49 10.53 26.97 -12.52
N TYR A 50 9.99 27.84 -13.40
CA TYR A 50 9.78 27.47 -14.80
C TYR A 50 11.11 27.17 -15.48
N SER A 51 12.11 28.02 -15.30
CA SER A 51 13.45 27.82 -15.87
C SER A 51 14.09 26.50 -15.40
N LEU A 52 13.90 26.17 -14.11
CA LEU A 52 14.34 24.90 -13.55
C LEU A 52 13.62 23.70 -14.19
N MET A 53 12.29 23.74 -14.19
CA MET A 53 11.42 22.71 -14.77
C MET A 53 11.71 22.51 -16.26
N TYR A 54 11.84 23.59 -17.03
CA TYR A 54 12.16 23.54 -18.46
C TYR A 54 13.53 22.90 -18.71
N GLY A 55 14.52 23.21 -17.87
CA GLY A 55 15.82 22.56 -17.91
C GLY A 55 15.75 21.04 -17.67
N PHE A 56 14.93 20.60 -16.72
CA PHE A 56 14.68 19.17 -16.48
C PHE A 56 13.93 18.51 -17.62
N TYR A 57 12.86 19.12 -18.13
CA TYR A 57 12.08 18.57 -19.24
C TYR A 57 12.92 18.45 -20.52
N ASN A 58 13.74 19.45 -20.84
CA ASN A 58 14.63 19.35 -21.99
C ASN A 58 15.60 18.18 -21.86
N TYR A 59 16.15 17.93 -20.67
CA TYR A 59 16.99 16.76 -20.43
C TYR A 59 16.19 15.46 -20.58
N TYR A 60 15.01 15.39 -19.93
CA TYR A 60 14.13 14.23 -19.98
C TYR A 60 13.72 13.90 -21.42
N PHE A 61 13.13 14.84 -22.15
CA PHE A 61 12.65 14.64 -23.52
C PHE A 61 13.78 14.44 -24.53
N LYS A 62 15.01 14.89 -24.24
CA LYS A 62 16.18 14.54 -25.06
C LYS A 62 16.50 13.05 -24.98
N HIS A 63 16.28 12.41 -23.83
CA HIS A 63 16.64 11.01 -23.59
C HIS A 63 15.45 10.05 -23.73
N GLN A 64 14.22 10.53 -23.58
CA GLN A 64 13.00 9.74 -23.67
C GLN A 64 12.90 8.90 -24.96
N PRO A 65 13.21 9.42 -26.17
CA PRO A 65 13.07 8.62 -27.39
C PRO A 65 13.99 7.39 -27.44
N VAL A 66 15.17 7.46 -26.82
CA VAL A 66 16.10 6.32 -26.73
C VAL A 66 15.52 5.25 -25.82
N TYR A 67 14.99 5.65 -24.67
CA TYR A 67 14.29 4.75 -23.75
C TYR A 67 13.09 4.09 -24.44
N ASP A 68 12.21 4.87 -25.08
CA ASP A 68 11.01 4.34 -25.75
C ASP A 68 11.34 3.35 -26.86
N SER A 69 12.41 3.60 -27.63
CA SER A 69 12.87 2.69 -28.67
C SER A 69 13.36 1.35 -28.09
N LEU A 70 14.05 1.40 -26.95
CA LEU A 70 14.54 0.20 -26.27
C LEU A 70 13.38 -0.57 -25.61
N ASP A 71 12.45 0.12 -24.95
CA ASP A 71 11.28 -0.50 -24.33
C ASP A 71 10.39 -1.18 -25.39
N THR A 72 10.12 -0.53 -26.52
CA THR A 72 9.34 -1.13 -27.62
C THR A 72 9.96 -2.45 -28.10
N LYS A 73 11.30 -2.50 -28.23
CA LYS A 73 12.01 -3.74 -28.60
C LYS A 73 11.93 -4.79 -27.49
N LEU A 74 12.09 -4.36 -26.24
CA LEU A 74 12.01 -5.23 -25.07
C LEU A 74 10.63 -5.89 -24.96
N GLN A 75 9.53 -5.12 -25.13
CA GLN A 75 8.17 -5.65 -25.09
C GLN A 75 7.92 -6.71 -26.17
N ALA A 76 8.41 -6.48 -27.40
CA ALA A 76 8.30 -7.47 -28.48
C ALA A 76 9.07 -8.76 -28.15
N LEU A 77 10.27 -8.65 -27.57
CA LEU A 77 11.08 -9.79 -27.13
C LEU A 77 10.45 -10.51 -25.94
N GLN A 78 9.89 -9.78 -24.98
CA GLN A 78 9.21 -10.34 -23.80
C GLN A 78 8.01 -11.20 -24.22
N ARG A 79 7.25 -10.77 -25.24
CA ARG A 79 6.18 -11.59 -25.82
C ARG A 79 6.70 -12.92 -26.36
N THR A 80 7.77 -12.90 -27.16
CA THR A 80 8.40 -14.13 -27.69
C THR A 80 8.94 -15.00 -26.56
N TYR A 81 9.56 -14.41 -25.56
CA TYR A 81 10.10 -15.13 -24.40
C TYR A 81 9.00 -15.80 -23.58
N MET A 82 7.86 -15.12 -23.37
CA MET A 82 6.72 -15.70 -22.66
C MET A 82 6.10 -16.87 -23.43
N GLN A 83 6.01 -16.76 -24.76
CA GLN A 83 5.59 -17.88 -25.61
C GLN A 83 6.54 -19.08 -25.45
N ALA A 84 7.85 -18.86 -25.57
CA ALA A 84 8.84 -19.93 -25.43
C ALA A 84 8.79 -20.62 -24.05
N GLN A 85 8.61 -19.86 -22.97
CA GLN A 85 8.45 -20.44 -21.63
C GLN A 85 7.23 -21.37 -21.54
N ARG A 86 6.10 -21.01 -22.17
CA ARG A 86 4.89 -21.85 -22.18
C ARG A 86 5.08 -23.13 -22.99
N GLU A 87 5.83 -23.06 -24.08
CA GLU A 87 6.15 -24.22 -24.94
C GLU A 87 7.14 -25.17 -24.27
N VAL A 88 8.16 -24.63 -23.59
CA VAL A 88 9.21 -25.43 -22.91
C VAL A 88 8.73 -26.03 -21.59
N PHE A 89 7.81 -25.37 -20.87
CA PHE A 89 7.28 -25.83 -19.60
C PHE A 89 5.76 -26.08 -19.67
N PRO A 90 5.29 -27.06 -20.45
CA PRO A 90 3.86 -27.27 -20.70
C PRO A 90 3.08 -27.66 -19.44
N GLU A 91 3.73 -28.32 -18.48
CA GLU A 91 3.13 -28.75 -17.21
C GLU A 91 3.06 -27.62 -16.16
N ARG A 92 3.75 -26.49 -16.39
CA ARG A 92 3.73 -25.37 -15.45
C ARG A 92 2.44 -24.58 -15.62
N GLN A 93 1.77 -24.30 -14.51
CA GLN A 93 0.64 -23.38 -14.48
C GLN A 93 1.14 -21.93 -14.60
N PHE A 94 0.89 -21.32 -15.74
CA PHE A 94 1.11 -19.89 -15.96
C PHE A 94 -0.17 -19.11 -15.69
N TYR A 95 -0.05 -18.00 -14.99
CA TYR A 95 -1.08 -16.95 -14.89
C TYR A 95 -0.47 -15.65 -15.42
N PRO A 96 -1.26 -14.79 -16.10
CA PRO A 96 -0.73 -13.54 -16.64
C PRO A 96 -0.36 -12.59 -15.50
N ASP A 97 0.64 -11.75 -15.73
CA ASP A 97 0.99 -10.67 -14.80
C ASP A 97 -0.22 -9.78 -14.49
N ALA A 98 -0.20 -9.19 -13.30
CA ALA A 98 -1.23 -8.25 -12.87
C ALA A 98 -1.20 -6.99 -13.76
N ASN A 99 -2.37 -6.54 -14.19
CA ASN A 99 -2.53 -5.38 -15.07
C ASN A 99 -3.78 -4.57 -14.70
N SER A 100 -4.07 -4.47 -13.40
CA SER A 100 -5.25 -3.78 -12.86
C SER A 100 -6.60 -4.34 -13.33
N THR A 101 -6.64 -5.63 -13.64
CA THR A 101 -7.88 -6.37 -13.95
C THR A 101 -8.28 -7.26 -12.79
N LEU A 102 -9.56 -7.66 -12.73
CA LEU A 102 -10.06 -8.58 -11.72
C LEU A 102 -9.36 -9.94 -11.82
N ARG A 103 -8.84 -10.43 -10.70
CA ARG A 103 -8.21 -11.76 -10.57
C ARG A 103 -8.69 -12.46 -9.31
N LEU A 104 -8.56 -13.77 -9.28
CA LEU A 104 -8.83 -14.60 -8.10
C LEU A 104 -7.54 -15.32 -7.69
N THR A 105 -7.26 -15.33 -6.39
CA THR A 105 -6.20 -16.11 -5.77
C THR A 105 -6.78 -16.86 -4.57
N TYR A 106 -6.23 -18.02 -4.26
CA TYR A 106 -6.70 -18.86 -3.16
C TYR A 106 -5.51 -19.43 -2.39
N GLY A 107 -5.75 -19.73 -1.12
CA GLY A 107 -4.73 -20.15 -0.17
C GLY A 107 -5.37 -20.68 1.10
N LYS A 108 -4.55 -20.81 2.15
CA LYS A 108 -4.98 -21.24 3.47
C LYS A 108 -4.52 -20.21 4.50
N ALA A 109 -5.34 -19.99 5.53
CA ALA A 109 -4.89 -19.28 6.71
C ALA A 109 -3.78 -20.10 7.38
N GLU A 110 -2.54 -19.64 7.28
CA GLU A 110 -1.38 -20.39 7.75
C GLU A 110 -0.25 -19.47 8.17
N GLY A 111 0.47 -19.89 9.22
CA GLY A 111 1.60 -19.14 9.76
C GLY A 111 2.81 -19.17 8.83
N MET A 112 3.93 -18.67 9.33
CA MET A 112 5.21 -18.72 8.61
C MET A 112 6.39 -18.95 9.56
N LYS A 113 7.44 -19.60 9.07
CA LYS A 113 8.74 -19.64 9.74
C LYS A 113 9.55 -18.45 9.24
N ALA A 114 9.59 -17.37 10.03
CA ALA A 114 10.25 -16.12 9.63
C ALA A 114 11.78 -16.28 9.55
N ARG A 115 12.36 -17.02 10.51
CA ARG A 115 13.78 -17.37 10.56
C ARG A 115 13.97 -18.58 11.46
N ASP A 116 15.21 -18.98 11.70
CA ASP A 116 15.47 -20.10 12.60
C ASP A 116 14.90 -19.84 14.01
N ALA A 117 14.30 -20.88 14.60
CA ALA A 117 13.55 -20.85 15.86
C ALA A 117 12.37 -19.85 15.98
N VAL A 118 12.08 -19.01 14.97
CA VAL A 118 11.00 -18.00 15.01
C VAL A 118 9.85 -18.39 14.10
N ARG A 119 8.65 -18.50 14.67
CA ARG A 119 7.41 -18.80 13.96
C ARG A 119 6.37 -17.73 14.26
N TYR A 120 5.75 -17.21 13.21
CA TYR A 120 4.56 -16.38 13.33
C TYR A 120 3.32 -17.26 13.23
N ARG A 121 2.38 -17.05 14.14
CA ARG A 121 1.03 -17.64 14.06
C ARG A 121 0.30 -17.05 12.86
N TYR A 122 -0.76 -17.72 12.42
CA TYR A 122 -1.56 -17.19 11.32
C TYR A 122 -2.48 -16.05 11.73
N TYR A 123 -2.60 -15.74 13.02
CA TYR A 123 -3.50 -14.71 13.54
C TYR A 123 -2.84 -13.90 14.67
N THR A 124 -3.41 -12.73 14.92
CA THR A 124 -3.12 -11.81 16.02
C THR A 124 -4.39 -11.57 16.85
N THR A 125 -4.23 -11.04 18.05
CA THR A 125 -5.33 -10.78 19.00
C THR A 125 -5.31 -9.33 19.48
N LEU A 126 -6.41 -8.90 20.11
CA LEU A 126 -6.49 -7.57 20.73
C LEU A 126 -5.49 -7.43 21.89
N ASP A 127 -5.17 -8.53 22.59
CA ASP A 127 -4.10 -8.53 23.59
C ASP A 127 -2.77 -8.04 22.98
N GLY A 128 -2.42 -8.50 21.78
CA GLY A 128 -1.21 -8.05 21.07
C GLY A 128 -1.27 -6.61 20.54
N VAL A 129 -2.45 -6.00 20.49
CA VAL A 129 -2.60 -4.55 20.23
C VAL A 129 -2.28 -3.78 21.51
N VAL A 130 -2.80 -4.24 22.65
CA VAL A 130 -2.55 -3.63 23.98
C VAL A 130 -1.10 -3.83 24.41
N ASP A 131 -0.47 -4.97 24.11
CA ASP A 131 0.96 -5.20 24.37
C ASP A 131 1.87 -4.18 23.67
N LYS A 132 1.38 -3.54 22.60
CA LYS A 132 2.10 -2.53 21.83
C LYS A 132 1.76 -1.10 22.25
N TYR A 133 0.78 -0.91 23.13
CA TYR A 133 0.28 0.41 23.49
C TYR A 133 1.37 1.29 24.13
N ILE A 134 1.55 2.50 23.60
CA ILE A 134 2.43 3.53 24.16
C ILE A 134 1.64 4.84 24.25
N PRO A 135 1.28 5.32 25.45
CA PRO A 135 0.48 6.54 25.62
C PRO A 135 1.09 7.77 24.94
N GLY A 136 0.32 8.41 24.06
CA GLY A 136 0.72 9.61 23.34
C GLY A 136 1.75 9.41 22.23
N ASP A 137 2.12 8.16 21.91
CA ASP A 137 2.95 7.84 20.75
C ASP A 137 2.17 8.02 19.44
N TYR A 138 2.83 8.56 18.40
CA TYR A 138 2.18 8.85 17.12
C TYR A 138 1.65 7.58 16.42
N GLU A 139 2.33 6.43 16.59
CA GLU A 139 2.01 5.18 15.90
C GLU A 139 1.24 4.20 16.80
N PHE A 140 1.54 4.20 18.10
CA PHE A 140 1.10 3.16 19.03
C PHE A 140 0.23 3.64 20.20
N ASP A 141 -0.28 4.87 20.17
CA ASP A 141 -1.33 5.30 21.10
C ASP A 141 -2.66 4.58 20.80
N LEU A 142 -3.48 4.36 21.83
CA LEU A 142 -4.77 3.68 21.72
C LEU A 142 -5.89 4.56 22.31
N PRO A 143 -7.06 4.62 21.67
CA PRO A 143 -8.22 5.28 22.27
C PRO A 143 -8.63 4.59 23.57
N GLN A 144 -8.88 5.37 24.63
CA GLN A 144 -9.26 4.85 25.95
C GLN A 144 -10.42 3.85 25.90
N ARG A 145 -11.44 4.12 25.07
CA ARG A 145 -12.59 3.22 24.92
C ARG A 145 -12.20 1.82 24.44
N LEU A 146 -11.18 1.68 23.59
CA LEU A 146 -10.71 0.37 23.13
C LEU A 146 -10.00 -0.39 24.26
N ILE A 147 -9.26 0.33 25.12
CA ILE A 147 -8.64 -0.20 26.33
C ILE A 147 -9.72 -0.69 27.30
N ASP A 148 -10.75 0.12 27.57
CA ASP A 148 -11.84 -0.24 28.49
C ASP A 148 -12.59 -1.51 28.02
N LEU A 149 -12.85 -1.62 26.71
CA LEU A 149 -13.47 -2.81 26.11
C LEU A 149 -12.59 -4.07 26.22
N HIS A 150 -11.26 -3.90 26.10
CA HIS A 150 -10.29 -4.97 26.29
C HIS A 150 -10.24 -5.44 27.73
N GLU A 151 -10.12 -4.53 28.69
CA GLU A 151 -10.06 -4.83 30.13
C GLU A 151 -11.33 -5.54 30.62
N ALA A 152 -12.50 -5.07 30.18
CA ALA A 152 -13.79 -5.69 30.48
C ALA A 152 -14.04 -7.00 29.72
N ARG A 153 -13.21 -7.31 28.71
CA ARG A 153 -13.42 -8.39 27.73
C ARG A 153 -14.82 -8.35 27.09
N ASP A 154 -15.35 -7.16 26.82
CA ASP A 154 -16.67 -6.98 26.23
C ASP A 154 -16.67 -7.19 24.69
N TYR A 155 -16.28 -8.39 24.27
CA TYR A 155 -16.17 -8.75 22.85
C TYR A 155 -17.49 -9.29 22.27
N GLY A 156 -18.47 -9.61 23.12
CA GLY A 156 -19.73 -10.20 22.71
C GLY A 156 -19.56 -11.44 21.81
N ARG A 157 -20.37 -11.53 20.75
CA ARG A 157 -20.34 -12.65 19.79
C ARG A 157 -19.12 -12.66 18.86
N TYR A 158 -18.25 -11.64 18.92
CA TYR A 158 -17.09 -11.50 18.04
C TYR A 158 -15.86 -12.22 18.58
N ALA A 159 -15.86 -12.60 19.85
CA ALA A 159 -14.82 -13.42 20.45
C ALA A 159 -14.70 -14.77 19.72
N HIS A 160 -13.46 -15.24 19.59
CA HIS A 160 -13.21 -16.63 19.25
C HIS A 160 -13.63 -17.55 20.40
N HIS A 161 -13.82 -18.85 20.14
CA HIS A 161 -14.21 -19.81 21.18
C HIS A 161 -13.19 -19.96 22.32
N THR A 162 -11.95 -19.49 22.12
CA THR A 162 -10.92 -19.39 23.17
C THR A 162 -11.10 -18.17 24.08
N GLY A 163 -12.07 -17.29 23.80
CA GLY A 163 -12.28 -16.01 24.50
C GLY A 163 -11.45 -14.84 23.95
N GLU A 164 -10.54 -15.09 23.02
CA GLU A 164 -9.71 -14.06 22.40
C GLU A 164 -10.46 -13.31 21.29
N LEU A 165 -10.30 -11.99 21.20
CA LEU A 165 -10.70 -11.25 20.01
C LEU A 165 -9.56 -11.27 18.99
N ARG A 166 -9.77 -11.92 17.85
CA ARG A 166 -8.80 -11.94 16.75
C ARG A 166 -8.87 -10.64 15.97
N VAL A 167 -7.70 -10.07 15.63
CA VAL A 167 -7.59 -8.75 14.97
C VAL A 167 -7.26 -8.90 13.50
N ALA A 168 -6.13 -9.51 13.18
CA ALA A 168 -5.68 -9.75 11.81
C ALA A 168 -5.18 -11.18 11.65
N PHE A 169 -5.14 -11.65 10.41
CA PHE A 169 -4.61 -12.95 10.04
C PHE A 169 -3.82 -12.89 8.74
N ILE A 170 -2.98 -13.92 8.55
CA ILE A 170 -2.19 -14.13 7.34
C ILE A 170 -2.59 -15.41 6.63
N ALA A 171 -2.48 -15.40 5.30
CA ALA A 171 -2.75 -16.55 4.46
C ALA A 171 -1.79 -16.63 3.27
N SER A 172 -1.80 -17.77 2.58
CA SER A 172 -0.95 -18.04 1.41
C SER A 172 -1.55 -17.58 0.08
N ASN A 173 -2.39 -16.54 0.10
CA ASN A 173 -2.93 -15.91 -1.08
C ASN A 173 -1.85 -15.01 -1.71
N HIS A 174 -1.69 -15.08 -3.04
CA HIS A 174 -0.74 -14.23 -3.76
C HIS A 174 -1.39 -12.90 -4.12
N THR A 175 -0.98 -11.84 -3.44
CA THR A 175 -1.52 -10.47 -3.61
C THR A 175 -0.41 -9.49 -3.99
N SER A 176 -0.79 -8.31 -4.49
CA SER A 176 0.10 -7.18 -4.75
C SER A 176 -0.60 -5.83 -4.53
N GLY A 177 0.08 -4.73 -4.87
CA GLY A 177 -0.53 -3.41 -4.95
C GLY A 177 -1.79 -3.45 -5.82
N GLY A 178 -2.87 -2.85 -5.33
CA GLY A 178 -4.21 -2.94 -5.93
C GLY A 178 -5.12 -3.99 -5.29
N ASN A 179 -4.60 -4.90 -4.45
CA ASN A 179 -5.44 -5.83 -3.67
C ASN A 179 -5.88 -5.28 -2.30
N SER A 180 -5.49 -4.06 -1.91
CA SER A 180 -6.01 -3.43 -0.69
C SER A 180 -7.53 -3.30 -0.77
N GLY A 181 -8.25 -3.74 0.27
CA GLY A 181 -9.70 -3.82 0.29
C GLY A 181 -10.30 -5.05 -0.40
N SER A 182 -9.49 -6.02 -0.85
CA SER A 182 -10.04 -7.25 -1.46
C SER A 182 -10.76 -8.10 -0.41
N PRO A 183 -11.98 -8.60 -0.69
CA PRO A 183 -12.70 -9.47 0.22
C PRO A 183 -12.00 -10.83 0.33
N VAL A 184 -11.80 -11.32 1.55
CA VAL A 184 -11.34 -12.70 1.80
C VAL A 184 -12.55 -13.56 2.10
N LEU A 185 -12.77 -14.59 1.28
CA LEU A 185 -13.92 -15.48 1.38
C LEU A 185 -13.50 -16.86 1.90
N ASN A 186 -14.36 -17.49 2.70
CA ASN A 186 -14.18 -18.88 3.10
C ASN A 186 -14.61 -19.86 1.99
N GLY A 187 -14.52 -21.17 2.24
CA GLY A 187 -14.91 -22.22 1.28
C GLY A 187 -16.39 -22.23 0.89
N LYS A 188 -17.24 -21.42 1.52
CA LYS A 188 -18.66 -21.23 1.20
C LYS A 188 -18.95 -19.88 0.52
N GLY A 189 -17.92 -19.07 0.25
CA GLY A 189 -18.09 -17.73 -0.34
C GLY A 189 -18.52 -16.66 0.67
N GLU A 190 -18.42 -16.93 1.97
CA GLU A 190 -18.79 -15.96 3.02
C GLU A 190 -17.57 -15.11 3.40
N LEU A 191 -17.78 -13.81 3.64
CA LEU A 191 -16.72 -12.87 4.00
C LEU A 191 -16.14 -13.19 5.38
N VAL A 192 -14.82 -13.42 5.43
CA VAL A 192 -14.08 -13.71 6.67
C VAL A 192 -12.97 -12.71 6.99
N GLY A 193 -12.66 -11.82 6.04
CA GLY A 193 -11.71 -10.74 6.28
C GLY A 193 -11.57 -9.80 5.10
N LEU A 194 -10.76 -8.78 5.29
CA LEU A 194 -10.45 -7.78 4.27
C LEU A 194 -8.94 -7.67 4.13
N ASN A 195 -8.41 -7.90 2.93
CA ASN A 195 -6.98 -7.79 2.67
C ASN A 195 -6.53 -6.33 2.75
N PHE A 196 -5.41 -6.05 3.41
CA PHE A 196 -4.86 -4.70 3.47
C PHE A 196 -3.38 -4.60 3.15
N ASP A 197 -2.59 -5.67 3.36
CA ASP A 197 -1.14 -5.60 3.17
C ASP A 197 -0.50 -6.97 2.85
N ARG A 198 0.83 -7.00 2.78
CA ARG A 198 1.69 -8.17 2.59
C ARG A 198 2.82 -8.14 3.61
N ASN A 199 3.31 -9.30 4.01
CA ASN A 199 4.44 -9.37 4.93
C ASN A 199 5.75 -8.91 4.28
N TRP A 200 6.72 -8.53 5.12
CA TRP A 200 8.03 -8.04 4.69
C TRP A 200 8.77 -9.00 3.75
N GLU A 201 8.86 -10.28 4.13
CA GLU A 201 9.52 -11.30 3.31
C GLU A 201 8.79 -11.58 1.99
N GLY A 202 7.52 -11.20 1.90
CA GLY A 202 6.69 -11.31 0.71
C GLY A 202 6.76 -10.11 -0.23
N THR A 203 7.47 -9.02 0.11
CA THR A 203 7.57 -7.82 -0.75
C THR A 203 8.12 -8.10 -2.16
N MET A 204 8.91 -9.17 -2.30
CA MET A 204 9.43 -9.63 -3.59
C MET A 204 8.42 -10.38 -4.48
N SER A 205 7.18 -10.59 -4.01
CA SER A 205 6.20 -11.47 -4.69
C SER A 205 5.76 -10.97 -6.07
N ASP A 206 6.08 -9.72 -6.41
CA ASP A 206 5.81 -9.15 -7.74
C ASP A 206 6.76 -9.71 -8.80
N VAL A 207 7.90 -10.25 -8.36
CA VAL A 207 8.91 -10.88 -9.24
C VAL A 207 8.95 -12.39 -9.00
N ASN A 208 8.90 -12.84 -7.76
CA ASN A 208 8.93 -14.27 -7.43
C ASN A 208 8.15 -14.59 -6.15
N TYR A 209 7.18 -15.52 -6.28
CA TYR A 209 6.37 -15.99 -5.15
C TYR A 209 7.02 -17.20 -4.46
N ASP A 210 7.50 -17.03 -3.23
CA ASP A 210 7.95 -18.14 -2.37
C ASP A 210 6.84 -18.53 -1.39
N ARG A 211 6.28 -19.74 -1.59
CA ARG A 211 5.20 -20.31 -0.76
C ARG A 211 5.55 -20.38 0.73
N ARG A 212 6.84 -20.43 1.09
CA ARG A 212 7.29 -20.52 2.48
C ARG A 212 7.26 -19.17 3.18
N LEU A 213 7.40 -18.07 2.43
CA LEU A 213 7.64 -16.74 2.96
C LEU A 213 6.51 -15.75 2.66
N CYS A 214 5.94 -15.79 1.45
CA CYS A 214 4.94 -14.84 1.03
C CYS A 214 3.61 -15.06 1.74
N ARG A 215 3.08 -14.02 2.38
CA ARG A 215 1.80 -14.01 3.07
C ARG A 215 1.08 -12.70 2.79
N ASN A 216 -0.21 -12.80 2.44
CA ASN A 216 -1.07 -11.64 2.49
C ASN A 216 -1.50 -11.39 3.95
N ILE A 217 -1.80 -10.14 4.28
CA ILE A 217 -2.26 -9.72 5.61
C ILE A 217 -3.68 -9.16 5.48
N SER A 218 -4.59 -9.71 6.27
CA SER A 218 -6.00 -9.34 6.27
C SER A 218 -6.48 -9.05 7.67
N VAL A 219 -7.40 -8.09 7.81
CA VAL A 219 -8.13 -7.87 9.06
C VAL A 219 -9.23 -8.93 9.17
N ASP A 220 -9.43 -9.49 10.36
CA ASP A 220 -10.49 -10.45 10.65
C ASP A 220 -11.85 -9.75 10.63
N ILE A 221 -12.84 -10.33 9.95
CA ILE A 221 -14.15 -9.69 9.85
C ILE A 221 -14.80 -9.48 11.22
N ARG A 222 -14.50 -10.33 12.20
CA ARG A 222 -15.02 -10.18 13.57
C ARG A 222 -14.47 -8.94 14.26
N TYR A 223 -13.22 -8.57 13.97
CA TYR A 223 -12.64 -7.34 14.51
C TYR A 223 -13.32 -6.11 13.91
N ILE A 224 -13.57 -6.12 12.59
CA ILE A 224 -14.32 -5.04 11.93
C ILE A 224 -15.71 -4.90 12.57
N LEU A 225 -16.44 -6.00 12.71
CA LEU A 225 -17.78 -5.99 13.30
C LEU A 225 -17.75 -5.57 14.78
N PHE A 226 -16.75 -5.99 15.55
CA PHE A 226 -16.54 -5.54 16.93
C PHE A 226 -16.31 -4.03 17.00
N ILE A 227 -15.49 -3.46 16.12
CA ILE A 227 -15.25 -2.02 16.08
C ILE A 227 -16.53 -1.26 15.71
N ILE A 228 -17.30 -1.74 14.73
CA ILE A 228 -18.58 -1.12 14.33
C ILE A 228 -19.58 -1.15 15.49
N ASP A 229 -19.74 -2.31 16.13
CA ASP A 229 -20.75 -2.54 17.16
C ASP A 229 -20.33 -1.96 18.52
N LYS A 230 -19.29 -2.53 19.14
CA LYS A 230 -18.89 -2.23 20.52
C LYS A 230 -18.16 -0.90 20.64
N TYR A 231 -17.21 -0.64 19.74
CA TYR A 231 -16.43 0.58 19.80
C TYR A 231 -17.23 1.79 19.28
N ALA A 232 -17.83 1.72 18.10
CA ALA A 232 -18.51 2.86 17.50
C ALA A 232 -19.99 2.99 17.89
N GLY A 233 -20.64 1.94 18.41
CA GLY A 233 -22.08 1.96 18.70
C GLY A 233 -22.95 2.01 17.45
N ALA A 234 -22.41 1.64 16.27
CA ALA A 234 -23.06 1.75 14.98
C ALA A 234 -23.85 0.46 14.63
N GLY A 235 -24.69 0.00 15.56
CA GLY A 235 -25.46 -1.25 15.42
C GLY A 235 -26.35 -1.33 14.17
N HIS A 236 -26.81 -0.18 13.66
CA HIS A 236 -27.61 -0.12 12.42
C HIS A 236 -26.88 -0.73 11.21
N LEU A 237 -25.55 -0.61 11.11
CA LEU A 237 -24.76 -1.23 10.04
C LEU A 237 -24.69 -2.74 10.20
N ILE A 238 -24.72 -3.23 11.45
CA ILE A 238 -24.73 -4.65 11.77
C ILE A 238 -26.08 -5.27 11.38
N GLU A 239 -27.18 -4.53 11.60
CA GLU A 239 -28.53 -4.95 11.24
C GLU A 239 -28.76 -5.03 9.73
N GLU A 240 -28.06 -4.19 8.95
CA GLU A 240 -28.09 -4.23 7.49
C GLU A 240 -27.42 -5.50 6.92
N MET A 241 -26.48 -6.09 7.65
CA MET A 241 -25.68 -7.23 7.18
C MET A 241 -26.35 -8.58 7.50
N LYS A 242 -26.28 -9.52 6.55
CA LYS A 242 -26.66 -10.91 6.81
C LYS A 242 -25.48 -11.68 7.42
N LEU A 243 -25.45 -11.76 8.74
CA LEU A 243 -24.44 -12.53 9.46
C LEU A 243 -24.78 -14.02 9.49
N VAL A 244 -23.79 -14.85 9.22
CA VAL A 244 -23.91 -16.31 9.19
C VAL A 244 -22.96 -16.94 10.20
N SER A 245 -23.39 -18.03 10.84
CA SER A 245 -22.58 -18.82 11.74
C SER A 245 -22.21 -20.12 11.07
N THR A 246 -20.94 -20.28 10.70
CA THR A 246 -20.40 -21.56 10.28
C THR A 246 -19.89 -22.31 11.51
N ARG A 247 -20.66 -23.32 11.94
CA ARG A 247 -20.17 -24.34 12.87
C ARG A 247 -19.14 -25.23 12.18
#